data_AF-A0A0N0DYX9-F1
#
_entry.id   AF-A0A0N0DYX9-F1
#
_cell.length_a   1.000
_cell.length_b   1.000
_cell.length_c   1.000
_cell.angle_alpha   90.00
_cell.angle_beta   90.00
_cell.angle_gamma   90.00
#
_symmetry.space_group_name_H-M   'P 1'
#
loop_
_entity.id
_entity.type
_entity.pdbx_description
1 polymer ?
#
loop_
_entity_poly.entity_id
_entity_poly.type
_entity_poly.pdbx_seq_one_letter_code
_entity_poly.pdbx_strand_id
1 'polypeptide(L)'
;MSAASSPTSFRTESDGFFTNAEKEEFHYTVFAPSRTAPPPAETDGSVPVLLCVHGAGMSGDCFFRLARELQRRSEVSKDDQVSSPLPPPASSGKGLPPMSESASLAMEAVAEVRGDDMDMHILTYDMRCHGQSTFAGGENHLDMEVLMEDFLNFLRYAKEELFPNSHFFLLGHSLGGAVVARALSGNKAAQKRVSGFLMVDTVEGTAQMSLAHMSDYLKRRPSYFPAVDDAVAWFLHFGGMQSAQGAAVSVPPLLKQNPTTGQWHWRTDLHKMEAVWGGWFKGLDDAFVSLPCAKMLCTANAERLDKALTVAQMQGKFQFEVIGNGCGHYVMDDATATLAAKVRRFVKRNELLAQKLRYLNMTVPKDYLSTTTTAKPPN
;
A
#
# COMPACT_ATOMS: atom_id res chain seq x y z
N MET A 1 -31.76 27.91 -25.86
CA MET A 1 -31.05 28.11 -24.58
C MET A 1 -31.03 26.77 -23.86
N SER A 2 -29.95 25.99 -24.06
CA SER A 2 -29.74 24.69 -23.43
C SER A 2 -28.70 24.89 -22.34
N ALA A 3 -29.12 24.80 -21.09
CA ALA A 3 -28.24 24.85 -19.93
C ALA A 3 -27.49 23.51 -19.85
N ALA A 4 -26.19 23.53 -20.18
CA ALA A 4 -25.31 22.42 -19.88
C ALA A 4 -25.05 22.41 -18.36
N SER A 5 -25.66 21.46 -17.66
CA SER A 5 -25.30 21.13 -16.29
C SER A 5 -23.92 20.46 -16.30
N SER A 6 -22.86 21.21 -15.99
CA SER A 6 -21.57 20.64 -15.63
C SER A 6 -21.75 19.76 -14.39
N PRO A 7 -21.31 18.48 -14.39
CA PRO A 7 -21.26 17.71 -13.15
C PRO A 7 -20.11 18.30 -12.32
N THR A 8 -20.45 19.00 -11.24
CA THR A 8 -19.51 19.36 -10.18
C THR A 8 -18.92 18.07 -9.61
N SER A 9 -17.77 17.63 -10.14
CA SER A 9 -16.98 16.57 -9.52
C SER A 9 -16.46 17.13 -8.20
N PHE A 10 -17.02 16.68 -7.08
CA PHE A 10 -16.37 16.85 -5.79
C PHE A 10 -14.95 16.28 -5.93
N ARG A 11 -13.91 17.13 -5.83
CA ARG A 11 -12.53 16.64 -5.71
C ARG A 11 -12.51 15.75 -4.47
N THR A 12 -12.24 14.47 -4.67
CA THR A 12 -12.17 13.47 -3.59
C THR A 12 -10.80 13.46 -2.92
N GLU A 13 -9.85 14.18 -3.51
CA GLU A 13 -8.49 14.36 -3.04
C GLU A 13 -8.29 15.70 -2.31
N SER A 14 -7.53 15.68 -1.22
CA SER A 14 -7.11 16.87 -0.47
C SER A 14 -5.61 16.81 -0.18
N ASP A 15 -4.90 17.88 -0.51
CA ASP A 15 -3.47 18.04 -0.25
C ASP A 15 -3.21 18.66 1.12
N GLY A 16 -2.05 18.36 1.71
CA GLY A 16 -1.57 18.95 2.93
C GLY A 16 -0.06 18.85 3.09
N PHE A 17 0.46 19.47 4.14
CA PHE A 17 1.88 19.46 4.47
C PHE A 17 2.09 19.03 5.92
N PHE A 18 3.04 18.14 6.12
CA PHE A 18 3.58 17.76 7.42
C PHE A 18 4.94 18.42 7.60
N THR A 19 5.17 19.05 8.74
CA THR A 19 6.48 19.63 9.07
C THR A 19 7.16 18.80 10.16
N ASN A 20 8.35 18.27 9.88
CA ASN A 20 9.12 17.51 10.87
C ASN A 20 9.78 18.44 11.91
N ALA A 21 10.46 17.86 12.91
CA ALA A 21 11.14 18.63 13.96
C ALA A 21 12.28 19.52 13.44
N GLU A 22 12.83 19.20 12.27
CA GLU A 22 13.89 19.94 11.58
C GLU A 22 13.34 21.06 10.68
N LYS A 23 12.01 21.28 10.72
CA LYS A 23 11.27 22.27 9.91
C LYS A 23 11.27 21.97 8.41
N GLU A 24 11.41 20.70 8.05
CA GLU A 24 11.31 20.24 6.68
C GLU A 24 9.85 19.91 6.36
N GLU A 25 9.37 20.37 5.21
CA GLU A 25 7.99 20.21 4.78
C GLU A 25 7.84 19.02 3.82
N PHE A 26 6.89 18.15 4.17
CA PHE A 26 6.53 16.96 3.41
C PHE A 26 5.10 17.09 2.90
N HIS A 27 4.96 17.06 1.58
CA HIS A 27 3.65 17.07 0.94
C HIS A 27 2.98 15.70 1.07
N TYR A 28 1.68 15.71 1.32
CA TYR A 28 0.85 14.51 1.30
C TYR A 28 -0.50 14.77 0.64
N THR A 29 -1.09 13.72 0.06
CA THR A 29 -2.42 13.77 -0.54
C THR A 29 -3.30 12.67 0.06
N VAL A 30 -4.52 13.03 0.44
CA VAL A 30 -5.55 12.12 0.95
C VAL A 30 -6.65 11.95 -0.08
N PHE A 31 -6.96 10.72 -0.45
CA PHE A 31 -8.15 10.34 -1.20
C PHE A 31 -9.20 9.77 -0.25
N ALA A 32 -10.34 10.45 -0.13
CA ALA A 32 -11.45 9.98 0.67
C ALA A 32 -12.18 8.81 -0.01
N PRO A 33 -12.73 7.83 0.74
CA PRO A 33 -13.53 6.76 0.13
C PRO A 33 -14.74 7.34 -0.62
N SER A 34 -15.12 6.70 -1.72
CA SER A 34 -16.35 7.04 -2.45
C SER A 34 -17.57 6.56 -1.64
N ARG A 35 -18.04 7.40 -0.69
CA ARG A 35 -19.21 7.09 0.13
C ARG A 35 -20.48 7.30 -0.69
N THR A 36 -20.99 6.25 -1.31
CA THR A 36 -22.35 6.24 -1.90
C THR A 36 -23.43 5.84 -0.89
N ALA A 37 -23.04 5.24 0.24
CA ALA A 37 -23.93 4.86 1.34
C ALA A 37 -23.23 5.09 2.71
N PRO A 38 -24.00 5.38 3.77
CA PRO A 38 -23.46 5.44 5.13
C PRO A 38 -22.88 4.07 5.55
N PRO A 39 -21.82 4.06 6.38
CA PRO A 39 -21.23 2.81 6.87
C PRO A 39 -22.26 1.98 7.66
N PRO A 40 -22.15 0.64 7.66
CA PRO A 40 -23.02 -0.22 8.46
C PRO A 40 -22.91 0.13 9.94
N ALA A 41 -24.04 0.12 10.66
CA ALA A 41 -24.16 0.51 12.06
C ALA A 41 -23.28 -0.30 13.04
N GLU A 42 -22.73 -1.44 12.59
CA GLU A 42 -21.91 -2.37 13.37
C GLU A 42 -20.40 -2.20 13.14
N THR A 43 -19.98 -1.34 12.22
CA THR A 43 -18.57 -0.93 12.14
C THR A 43 -18.29 0.11 13.21
N ASP A 44 -17.13 0.04 13.87
CA ASP A 44 -16.63 1.08 14.80
C ASP A 44 -16.35 2.44 14.11
N GLY A 45 -16.98 2.69 12.95
CA GLY A 45 -16.87 3.91 12.15
C GLY A 45 -15.52 4.14 11.48
N SER A 46 -14.48 3.34 11.79
CA SER A 46 -13.14 3.57 11.26
C SER A 46 -12.94 2.94 9.89
N VAL A 47 -12.74 3.80 8.89
CA VAL A 47 -12.36 3.41 7.54
C VAL A 47 -10.83 3.18 7.53
N PRO A 48 -10.32 2.03 7.04
CA PRO A 48 -8.89 1.78 7.01
C PRO A 48 -8.16 2.78 6.12
N VAL A 49 -6.89 3.02 6.41
CA VAL A 49 -5.99 3.88 5.62
C VAL A 49 -4.97 3.00 4.92
N LEU A 50 -4.83 3.17 3.61
CA LEU A 50 -3.70 2.67 2.84
C LEU A 50 -2.68 3.81 2.66
N LEU A 51 -1.58 3.77 3.40
CA LEU A 51 -0.46 4.70 3.25
C LEU A 51 0.53 4.17 2.20
N CYS A 52 0.62 4.85 1.07
CA CYS A 52 1.50 4.52 -0.04
C CYS A 52 2.82 5.30 0.03
N VAL A 53 3.94 4.60 -0.13
CA VAL A 53 5.31 5.11 -0.09
C VAL A 53 6.00 4.78 -1.41
N HIS A 54 6.43 5.81 -2.14
CA HIS A 54 6.88 5.70 -3.53
C HIS A 54 8.34 5.21 -3.66
N GLY A 55 8.76 4.85 -4.87
CA GLY A 55 10.14 4.49 -5.20
C GLY A 55 11.07 5.69 -5.39
N ALA A 56 12.35 5.44 -5.63
CA ALA A 56 13.33 6.49 -5.89
C ALA A 56 13.04 7.22 -7.21
N GLY A 57 13.07 8.56 -7.19
CA GLY A 57 12.81 9.40 -8.36
C GLY A 57 11.34 9.47 -8.79
N MET A 58 10.43 8.93 -7.96
CA MET A 58 8.98 9.00 -8.13
C MET A 58 8.37 10.09 -7.24
N SER A 59 7.04 10.10 -7.08
CA SER A 59 6.31 10.96 -6.14
C SER A 59 5.06 10.23 -5.63
N GLY A 60 4.37 10.80 -4.65
CA GLY A 60 3.08 10.31 -4.17
C GLY A 60 2.04 10.20 -5.28
N ASP A 61 2.10 11.07 -6.28
CA ASP A 61 1.23 11.09 -7.46
C ASP A 61 1.28 9.81 -8.29
N CYS A 62 2.39 9.06 -8.22
CA CYS A 62 2.50 7.76 -8.88
C CYS A 62 1.45 6.75 -8.38
N PHE A 63 0.82 6.98 -7.22
CA PHE A 63 -0.28 6.15 -6.74
C PHE A 63 -1.67 6.71 -7.05
N PHE A 64 -1.81 7.86 -7.71
CA PHE A 64 -3.13 8.49 -7.89
C PHE A 64 -4.09 7.66 -8.73
N ARG A 65 -3.57 6.95 -9.74
CA ARG A 65 -4.40 6.00 -10.52
C ARG A 65 -4.88 4.84 -9.65
N LEU A 66 -3.97 4.27 -8.85
CA LEU A 66 -4.30 3.22 -7.90
C LEU A 66 -5.33 3.70 -6.86
N ALA A 67 -5.16 4.92 -6.34
CA ALA A 67 -6.07 5.53 -5.38
C ALA A 67 -7.48 5.67 -5.96
N ARG A 68 -7.59 6.21 -7.18
CA ARG A 68 -8.87 6.35 -7.90
C ARG A 68 -9.51 5.01 -8.22
N GLU A 69 -8.71 3.99 -8.58
CA GLU A 69 -9.21 2.65 -8.83
C GLU A 69 -9.71 1.96 -7.55
N LEU A 70 -9.04 2.20 -6.41
CA LEU A 70 -9.47 1.71 -5.11
C LEU A 70 -10.74 2.41 -4.61
N GLN A 71 -10.98 3.67 -5.00
CA GLN A 71 -12.22 4.39 -4.75
C GLN A 71 -13.39 3.90 -5.62
N ARG A 72 -13.12 3.27 -6.78
CA ARG A 72 -14.18 2.67 -7.59
C ARG A 72 -14.74 1.43 -6.89
N ARG A 73 -16.07 1.36 -6.83
CA ARG A 73 -16.82 0.16 -6.48
C ARG A 73 -17.12 -0.65 -7.73
N SER A 74 -17.14 -1.98 -7.61
CA SER A 74 -17.62 -2.83 -8.70
C SER A 74 -19.07 -2.45 -9.02
N GLU A 75 -19.35 -2.09 -10.27
CA GLU A 75 -20.73 -1.98 -10.72
C GLU A 75 -21.34 -3.39 -10.62
N VAL A 76 -22.33 -3.56 -9.75
CA VAL A 76 -23.09 -4.82 -9.66
C VAL A 76 -23.74 -5.02 -11.02
N SER A 77 -23.22 -5.97 -11.81
CA SER A 77 -23.87 -6.39 -13.04
C SER A 77 -25.28 -6.86 -12.66
N LYS A 78 -26.32 -6.38 -13.35
CA LYS A 78 -27.70 -6.82 -13.10
C LYS A 78 -27.91 -8.31 -13.41
N ASP A 79 -26.92 -8.98 -14.00
CA ASP A 79 -26.98 -10.38 -14.40
C ASP A 79 -26.64 -11.35 -13.24
N ASP A 80 -25.93 -10.91 -12.19
CA ASP A 80 -25.63 -11.76 -11.02
C ASP A 80 -26.81 -11.92 -10.05
N GLN A 81 -27.96 -11.27 -10.31
CA GLN A 81 -29.18 -11.40 -9.50
C GLN A 81 -30.02 -12.64 -9.84
N VAL A 82 -29.61 -13.46 -10.81
CA VAL A 82 -30.33 -14.71 -11.17
C VAL A 82 -29.42 -15.93 -10.98
N SER A 83 -28.97 -16.15 -9.75
CA SER A 83 -28.64 -17.51 -9.31
C SER A 83 -29.64 -17.92 -8.23
N SER A 84 -30.63 -18.71 -8.62
CA SER A 84 -31.53 -19.36 -7.67
C SER A 84 -30.71 -20.20 -6.69
N PRO A 85 -30.98 -20.14 -5.37
CA PRO A 85 -30.31 -21.02 -4.43
C PRO A 85 -30.60 -22.48 -4.81
N LEU A 86 -29.53 -23.25 -5.03
CA LEU A 86 -29.63 -24.71 -5.19
C LEU A 86 -30.38 -25.29 -3.98
N PRO A 87 -31.28 -26.26 -4.20
CA PRO A 87 -31.96 -26.92 -3.09
C PRO A 87 -30.93 -27.65 -2.21
N PRO A 88 -31.16 -27.70 -0.88
CA PRO A 88 -30.24 -28.37 0.03
C PRO A 88 -30.13 -29.86 -0.33
N PRO A 89 -28.94 -30.47 -0.13
CA PRO A 89 -28.74 -31.88 -0.41
C PRO A 89 -29.68 -32.72 0.46
N ALA A 90 -30.33 -33.70 -0.16
CA ALA A 90 -31.18 -34.66 0.53
C ALA A 90 -30.39 -35.36 1.64
N SER A 91 -30.91 -35.27 2.87
CA SER A 91 -30.32 -35.90 4.04
C SER A 91 -30.38 -37.43 3.94
N SER A 92 -29.24 -38.07 3.72
CA SER A 92 -29.05 -39.48 4.02
C SER A 92 -27.71 -39.68 4.72
N GLY A 93 -27.72 -39.72 6.06
CA GLY A 93 -26.53 -40.06 6.85
C GLY A 93 -26.63 -39.59 8.29
N LYS A 94 -26.68 -40.55 9.22
CA LYS A 94 -26.89 -40.37 10.67
C LYS A 94 -25.81 -39.49 11.35
N GLY A 95 -26.27 -38.57 12.22
CA GLY A 95 -25.65 -38.36 13.53
C GLY A 95 -24.48 -37.37 13.67
N LEU A 96 -24.53 -36.18 13.07
CA LEU A 96 -23.72 -35.05 13.54
C LEU A 96 -24.53 -34.19 14.51
N PRO A 97 -23.93 -33.67 15.62
CA PRO A 97 -24.59 -32.69 16.46
C PRO A 97 -24.91 -31.42 15.66
N PRO A 98 -26.00 -30.70 15.98
CA PRO A 98 -26.30 -29.43 15.35
C PRO A 98 -25.11 -28.48 15.53
N MET A 99 -24.69 -27.81 14.45
CA MET A 99 -23.61 -26.83 14.52
C MET A 99 -23.92 -25.78 15.58
N SER A 100 -22.91 -25.36 16.34
CA SER A 100 -23.09 -24.28 17.31
C SER A 100 -23.51 -23.00 16.59
N GLU A 101 -24.32 -22.18 17.24
CA GLU A 101 -24.73 -20.86 16.73
C GLU A 101 -23.52 -20.00 16.35
N SER A 102 -22.42 -20.13 17.08
CA SER A 102 -21.11 -19.54 16.77
C SER A 102 -20.47 -20.06 15.48
N ALA A 103 -20.63 -21.34 15.15
CA ALA A 103 -20.15 -21.91 13.89
C ALA A 103 -21.06 -21.54 12.71
N SER A 104 -22.37 -21.43 12.95
CA SER A 104 -23.35 -20.94 11.98
C SER A 104 -23.08 -19.47 11.63
N LEU A 105 -22.89 -18.60 12.64
CA LEU A 105 -22.52 -17.20 12.45
C LEU A 105 -21.13 -17.06 11.81
N ALA A 106 -20.17 -17.94 12.14
CA ALA A 106 -18.87 -17.96 11.49
C ALA A 106 -18.97 -18.37 10.01
N MET A 107 -19.85 -19.30 9.65
CA MET A 107 -20.12 -19.67 8.25
C MET A 107 -20.96 -18.62 7.52
N GLU A 108 -21.94 -17.99 8.14
CA GLU A 108 -22.71 -16.86 7.58
C GLU A 108 -21.79 -15.65 7.33
N ALA A 109 -20.89 -15.33 8.26
CA ALA A 109 -19.87 -14.29 8.10
C ALA A 109 -18.69 -14.70 7.19
N VAL A 110 -18.66 -15.94 6.70
CA VAL A 110 -17.76 -16.41 5.61
C VAL A 110 -18.52 -16.47 4.28
N ALA A 111 -19.84 -16.67 4.32
CA ALA A 111 -20.74 -16.68 3.18
C ALA A 111 -21.15 -15.27 2.73
N GLU A 112 -21.03 -14.24 3.58
CA GLU A 112 -21.21 -12.82 3.22
C GLU A 112 -20.00 -12.19 2.49
N VAL A 113 -19.32 -12.91 1.60
CA VAL A 113 -18.45 -12.25 0.60
C VAL A 113 -19.35 -11.73 -0.54
N ARG A 114 -20.20 -10.76 -0.21
CA ARG A 114 -20.86 -9.91 -1.21
C ARG A 114 -19.85 -8.88 -1.69
N GLY A 115 -19.39 -9.05 -2.94
CA GLY A 115 -18.46 -8.15 -3.64
C GLY A 115 -17.07 -8.07 -3.01
N ASP A 116 -16.05 -7.77 -3.80
CA ASP A 116 -14.71 -7.46 -3.25
C ASP A 116 -14.62 -6.05 -2.68
N ASP A 117 -15.67 -5.23 -2.82
CA ASP A 117 -15.72 -3.83 -2.38
C ASP A 117 -15.39 -3.66 -0.89
N MET A 118 -14.52 -2.66 -0.63
CA MET A 118 -14.05 -2.23 0.68
C MET A 118 -13.68 -0.75 0.58
N ASP A 119 -14.34 0.10 1.37
CA ASP A 119 -13.98 1.51 1.45
C ASP A 119 -12.67 1.67 2.23
N MET A 120 -11.78 2.52 1.74
CA MET A 120 -10.54 2.89 2.42
C MET A 120 -10.16 4.33 2.09
N HIS A 121 -9.44 4.99 2.99
CA HIS A 121 -8.69 6.20 2.67
C HIS A 121 -7.38 5.79 2.00
N ILE A 122 -6.95 6.53 0.98
CA ILE A 122 -5.63 6.34 0.39
C ILE A 122 -4.82 7.59 0.70
N LEU A 123 -3.71 7.40 1.38
CA LEU A 123 -2.80 8.47 1.78
C LEU A 123 -1.49 8.25 1.03
N THR A 124 -1.01 9.26 0.33
CA THR A 124 0.32 9.27 -0.28
C THR A 124 1.13 10.38 0.38
N TYR A 125 2.45 10.24 0.42
CA TYR A 125 3.31 11.37 0.75
C TYR A 125 4.56 11.34 -0.13
N ASP A 126 5.10 12.53 -0.35
CA ASP A 126 6.35 12.74 -1.04
C ASP A 126 7.50 12.60 -0.04
N MET A 127 8.37 11.61 -0.23
CA MET A 127 9.62 11.52 0.53
C MET A 127 10.46 12.78 0.30
N ARG A 128 11.38 13.07 1.21
CA ARG A 128 12.32 14.20 1.06
C ARG A 128 12.97 14.18 -0.33
N CYS A 129 13.16 15.38 -0.90
CA CYS A 129 13.69 15.59 -2.24
C CYS A 129 12.86 15.02 -3.42
N HIS A 130 11.62 14.59 -3.17
CA HIS A 130 10.69 14.10 -4.19
C HIS A 130 9.42 14.94 -4.21
N GLY A 131 8.69 14.91 -5.33
CA GLY A 131 7.41 15.61 -5.50
C GLY A 131 7.40 17.04 -4.96
N GLN A 132 6.47 17.40 -4.10
CA GLN A 132 6.40 18.75 -3.54
C GLN A 132 7.15 18.90 -2.20
N SER A 133 7.78 17.85 -1.70
CA SER A 133 8.55 17.87 -0.45
C SER A 133 9.89 18.58 -0.61
N THR A 134 10.24 19.36 0.39
CA THR A 134 11.48 20.18 0.40
C THR A 134 12.58 19.51 1.22
N PHE A 135 13.83 19.89 0.95
CA PHE A 135 14.96 19.56 1.83
C PHE A 135 16.07 20.59 1.68
N ALA A 136 16.51 21.18 2.80
CA ALA A 136 17.52 22.24 2.79
C ALA A 136 18.94 21.73 2.43
N GLY A 137 19.20 20.41 2.48
CA GLY A 137 20.51 19.80 2.19
C GLY A 137 20.66 19.12 0.82
N GLY A 138 19.60 19.07 -0.01
CA GLY A 138 19.60 18.42 -1.32
C GLY A 138 19.75 16.88 -1.33
N GLU A 139 19.88 16.29 -2.51
CA GLU A 139 19.72 14.84 -2.72
C GLU A 139 20.91 13.97 -2.27
N ASN A 140 22.00 14.56 -1.77
CA ASN A 140 23.24 13.85 -1.45
C ASN A 140 23.18 13.02 -0.15
N HIS A 141 22.18 13.25 0.70
CA HIS A 141 22.08 12.70 2.05
C HIS A 141 20.75 11.96 2.26
N LEU A 142 20.43 11.03 1.36
CA LEU A 142 19.25 10.17 1.42
C LEU A 142 19.58 8.77 1.91
N ASP A 143 20.42 8.69 2.95
CA ASP A 143 20.72 7.46 3.65
C ASP A 143 19.44 6.83 4.22
N MET A 144 19.44 5.52 4.39
CA MET A 144 18.25 4.79 4.83
C MET A 144 17.77 5.28 6.20
N GLU A 145 18.68 5.62 7.11
CA GLU A 145 18.40 6.13 8.45
C GLU A 145 17.53 7.39 8.40
N VAL A 146 17.88 8.32 7.53
CA VAL A 146 17.17 9.58 7.33
C VAL A 146 15.77 9.31 6.74
N LEU A 147 15.68 8.47 5.71
CA LEU A 147 14.39 8.11 5.09
C LEU A 147 13.46 7.37 6.06
N MET A 148 14.01 6.48 6.90
CA MET A 148 13.26 5.79 7.95
C MET A 148 12.74 6.78 9.00
N GLU A 149 13.55 7.74 9.43
CA GLU A 149 13.15 8.73 10.42
C GLU A 149 11.97 9.59 9.91
N ASP A 150 12.05 10.09 8.68
CA ASP A 150 10.93 10.82 8.06
C ASP A 150 9.67 9.98 7.97
N PHE A 151 9.80 8.75 7.49
CA PHE A 151 8.67 7.85 7.38
C PHE A 151 8.02 7.61 8.75
N LEU A 152 8.82 7.38 9.80
CA LEU A 152 8.31 7.19 11.16
C LEU A 152 7.64 8.44 11.72
N ASN A 153 8.20 9.61 11.45
CA ASN A 153 7.64 10.90 11.83
C ASN A 153 6.29 11.15 11.13
N PHE A 154 6.22 10.91 9.82
CA PHE A 154 5.00 11.03 9.05
C PHE A 154 3.94 9.97 9.42
N LEU A 155 4.34 8.71 9.62
CA LEU A 155 3.43 7.65 10.08
C LEU A 155 2.81 8.00 11.44
N ARG A 156 3.60 8.57 12.36
CA ARG A 156 3.10 9.05 13.65
C ARG A 156 2.09 10.18 13.45
N TYR A 157 2.44 11.20 12.67
CA TYR A 157 1.54 12.32 12.34
C TYR A 157 0.23 11.84 11.70
N ALA A 158 0.31 11.02 10.65
CA ALA A 158 -0.86 10.48 9.98
C ALA A 158 -1.76 9.67 10.92
N LYS A 159 -1.15 8.87 11.81
CA LYS A 159 -1.89 8.04 12.76
C LYS A 159 -2.48 8.84 13.93
N GLU A 160 -1.88 9.95 14.34
CA GLU A 160 -2.31 10.71 15.52
C GLU A 160 -3.21 11.90 15.15
N GLU A 161 -2.87 12.61 14.08
CA GLU A 161 -3.53 13.86 13.69
C GLU A 161 -4.58 13.65 12.58
N LEU A 162 -4.27 12.84 11.56
CA LEU A 162 -5.17 12.67 10.41
C LEU A 162 -6.22 11.56 10.64
N PHE A 163 -5.78 10.40 11.16
CA PHE A 163 -6.63 9.20 11.25
C PHE A 163 -6.44 8.43 12.58
N PRO A 164 -6.77 9.03 13.74
CA PRO A 164 -6.57 8.43 15.07
C PRO A 164 -7.18 7.04 15.23
N ASN A 165 -8.38 6.82 14.68
CA ASN A 165 -9.16 5.60 14.89
C ASN A 165 -9.00 4.56 13.78
N SER A 166 -8.29 4.87 12.69
CA SER A 166 -8.18 3.98 11.53
C SER A 166 -7.09 2.94 11.68
N HIS A 167 -7.32 1.74 11.16
CA HIS A 167 -6.28 0.76 10.93
C HIS A 167 -5.41 1.16 9.74
N PHE A 168 -4.08 1.05 9.87
CA PHE A 168 -3.15 1.45 8.81
C PHE A 168 -2.58 0.24 8.10
N PHE A 169 -2.76 0.21 6.79
CA PHE A 169 -2.07 -0.68 5.88
C PHE A 169 -1.04 0.15 5.12
N LEU A 170 0.15 -0.40 4.95
CA LEU A 170 1.23 0.26 4.25
C LEU A 170 1.43 -0.38 2.88
N LEU A 171 1.67 0.41 1.85
CA LEU A 171 2.09 -0.05 0.54
C LEU A 171 3.40 0.66 0.20
N GLY A 172 4.48 -0.10 0.10
CA GLY A 172 5.79 0.43 -0.27
C GLY A 172 6.23 -0.15 -1.60
N HIS A 173 6.58 0.71 -2.55
CA HIS A 173 7.15 0.31 -3.84
C HIS A 173 8.64 0.62 -3.90
N SER A 174 9.46 -0.31 -4.41
CA SER A 174 10.90 -0.07 -4.62
C SER A 174 11.57 0.44 -3.33
N LEU A 175 12.24 1.60 -3.39
CA LEU A 175 12.79 2.30 -2.23
C LEU A 175 11.78 2.44 -1.07
N GLY A 176 10.53 2.82 -1.35
CA GLY A 176 9.50 2.96 -0.33
C GLY A 176 9.19 1.65 0.40
N GLY A 177 9.28 0.51 -0.31
CA GLY A 177 9.21 -0.81 0.30
C GLY A 177 10.35 -1.06 1.29
N ALA A 178 11.58 -0.69 0.89
CA ALA A 178 12.75 -0.80 1.73
C ALA A 178 12.68 0.08 2.99
N VAL A 179 12.27 1.34 2.82
CA VAL A 179 12.08 2.30 3.92
C VAL A 179 11.08 1.77 4.94
N VAL A 180 9.90 1.33 4.49
CA VAL A 180 8.86 0.80 5.39
C VAL A 180 9.35 -0.44 6.13
N ALA A 181 9.90 -1.43 5.43
CA ALA A 181 10.32 -2.68 6.04
C ALA A 181 11.39 -2.45 7.12
N ARG A 182 12.39 -1.62 6.81
CA ARG A 182 13.50 -1.34 7.71
C ARG A 182 13.10 -0.44 8.88
N ALA A 183 12.26 0.57 8.64
CA ALA A 183 11.77 1.47 9.69
C ALA A 183 10.94 0.72 10.76
N LEU A 184 10.18 -0.30 10.33
CA LEU A 184 9.37 -1.11 11.24
C LEU A 184 10.18 -2.22 11.92
N SER A 185 11.26 -2.71 11.31
CA SER A 185 12.07 -3.81 11.85
C SER A 185 12.66 -3.45 13.22
N GLY A 186 12.42 -4.29 14.23
CA GLY A 186 12.84 -4.04 15.62
C GLY A 186 12.11 -2.89 16.34
N ASN A 187 11.36 -2.02 15.65
CA ASN A 187 10.67 -0.88 16.24
C ASN A 187 9.24 -1.23 16.69
N LYS A 188 9.12 -1.75 17.91
CA LYS A 188 7.82 -2.15 18.49
C LYS A 188 6.78 -1.02 18.55
N ALA A 189 7.20 0.23 18.72
CA ALA A 189 6.27 1.36 18.79
C ALA A 189 5.64 1.64 17.43
N ALA A 190 6.45 1.63 16.35
CA ALA A 190 5.95 1.80 15.00
C ALA A 190 5.12 0.59 14.54
N GLN A 191 5.54 -0.64 14.86
CA GLN A 191 4.79 -1.86 14.54
C GLN A 191 3.36 -1.84 15.09
N LYS A 192 3.12 -1.29 16.28
CA LYS A 192 1.78 -1.17 16.87
C LYS A 192 0.84 -0.23 16.10
N ARG A 193 1.37 0.62 15.21
CA ARG A 193 0.58 1.53 14.37
C ARG A 193 0.11 0.87 13.08
N VAL A 194 0.62 -0.31 12.74
CA VAL A 194 0.46 -0.93 11.41
C VAL A 194 -0.28 -2.26 11.51
N SER A 195 -1.36 -2.39 10.75
CA SER A 195 -2.18 -3.61 10.63
C SER A 195 -1.66 -4.56 9.56
N GLY A 196 -1.02 -4.04 8.51
CA GLY A 196 -0.39 -4.87 7.47
C GLY A 196 0.52 -4.09 6.53
N PHE A 197 1.36 -4.81 5.81
CA PHE A 197 2.32 -4.25 4.86
C PHE A 197 2.33 -5.00 3.53
N LEU A 198 2.23 -4.23 2.44
CA LEU A 198 2.30 -4.67 1.05
C LEU A 198 3.60 -4.14 0.47
N MET A 199 4.54 -5.03 0.15
CA MET A 199 5.78 -4.67 -0.55
C MET A 199 5.61 -4.95 -2.04
N VAL A 200 5.85 -3.95 -2.88
CA VAL A 200 5.59 -4.02 -4.33
C VAL A 200 6.89 -3.85 -5.10
N ASP A 201 7.17 -4.82 -5.96
CA ASP A 201 8.26 -4.83 -6.94
C ASP A 201 9.65 -4.63 -6.32
N THR A 202 9.94 -5.39 -5.25
CA THR A 202 11.27 -5.36 -4.60
C THR A 202 11.58 -6.67 -3.89
N VAL A 203 12.72 -7.25 -4.24
CA VAL A 203 13.40 -8.34 -3.52
C VAL A 203 14.87 -7.95 -3.41
N GLU A 204 15.50 -8.14 -2.24
CA GLU A 204 16.86 -7.63 -1.96
C GLU A 204 17.88 -7.92 -3.06
N GLY A 205 18.04 -9.19 -3.44
CA GLY A 205 19.03 -9.65 -4.41
C GLY A 205 18.74 -9.12 -5.81
N THR A 206 17.47 -9.14 -6.24
CA THR A 206 17.08 -8.58 -7.55
C THR A 206 17.26 -7.07 -7.62
N ALA A 207 16.98 -6.35 -6.52
CA ALA A 207 17.18 -4.91 -6.43
C ALA A 207 18.68 -4.57 -6.49
N GLN A 208 19.52 -5.30 -5.76
CA GLN A 208 20.98 -5.14 -5.82
C GLN A 208 21.54 -5.40 -7.22
N MET A 209 21.05 -6.42 -7.93
CA MET A 209 21.43 -6.67 -9.32
C MET A 209 20.95 -5.55 -10.26
N SER A 210 19.72 -5.05 -10.06
CA SER A 210 19.15 -3.97 -10.87
C SER A 210 19.92 -2.66 -10.71
N LEU A 211 20.42 -2.37 -9.51
CA LEU A 211 21.29 -1.22 -9.24
C LEU A 211 22.56 -1.21 -10.11
N ALA A 212 23.10 -2.39 -10.47
CA ALA A 212 24.28 -2.46 -11.34
C ALA A 212 24.03 -1.87 -12.74
N HIS A 213 22.77 -1.86 -13.20
CA HIS A 213 22.36 -1.30 -14.49
C HIS A 213 21.84 0.13 -14.42
N MET A 214 21.71 0.71 -13.22
CA MET A 214 21.18 2.06 -13.05
C MET A 214 22.06 3.14 -13.68
N SER A 215 23.38 2.93 -13.76
CA SER A 215 24.28 3.87 -14.42
C SER A 215 23.94 4.05 -15.91
N ASP A 216 23.51 3.00 -16.59
CA ASP A 216 23.13 3.07 -18.01
C ASP A 216 21.74 3.68 -18.20
N TYR A 217 20.82 3.45 -17.27
CA TYR A 217 19.54 4.15 -17.24
C TYR A 217 19.75 5.66 -17.06
N LEU A 218 20.57 6.04 -16.09
CA LEU A 218 20.90 7.43 -15.79
C LEU A 218 21.54 8.16 -16.98
N LYS A 219 22.48 7.53 -17.69
CA LYS A 219 23.11 8.10 -18.91
C LYS A 219 22.12 8.38 -20.03
N ARG A 220 21.01 7.63 -20.09
CA ARG A 220 19.96 7.80 -21.12
C ARG A 220 18.94 8.86 -20.76
N ARG A 221 18.91 9.35 -19.52
CA ARG A 221 17.98 10.39 -19.09
C ARG A 221 18.36 11.74 -19.73
N PRO A 222 17.45 12.38 -20.47
CA PRO A 222 17.66 13.74 -20.93
C PRO A 222 17.90 14.68 -19.74
N SER A 223 18.79 15.65 -19.89
CA SER A 223 19.04 16.64 -18.83
C SER A 223 17.90 17.65 -18.70
N TYR A 224 17.09 17.80 -19.75
CA TYR A 224 15.89 18.61 -19.79
C TYR A 224 14.93 18.13 -20.89
N PHE A 225 13.71 18.64 -20.85
CA PHE A 225 12.67 18.47 -21.86
C PHE A 225 12.11 19.84 -22.30
N PRO A 226 11.80 20.03 -23.59
CA PRO A 226 11.11 21.23 -24.06
C PRO A 226 9.69 21.37 -23.48
N ALA A 227 8.94 20.28 -23.42
CA ALA A 227 7.61 20.21 -22.83
C ALA A 227 7.44 18.97 -21.94
N VAL A 228 6.41 18.98 -21.09
CA VAL A 228 6.04 17.82 -20.25
C VAL A 228 5.69 16.61 -21.12
N ASP A 229 5.02 16.82 -22.26
CA ASP A 229 4.65 15.74 -23.19
C ASP A 229 5.87 15.01 -23.77
N ASP A 230 7.00 15.70 -23.96
CA ASP A 230 8.25 15.07 -24.40
C ASP A 230 8.79 14.11 -23.34
N ALA A 231 8.65 14.48 -22.05
CA ALA A 231 9.02 13.61 -20.94
C ALA A 231 8.08 12.41 -20.83
N VAL A 232 6.77 12.61 -21.02
CA VAL A 232 5.77 11.52 -21.07
C VAL A 232 6.12 10.53 -22.17
N ALA A 233 6.43 11.02 -23.38
CA ALA A 233 6.86 10.16 -24.49
C ALA A 233 8.17 9.42 -24.16
N TRP A 234 9.15 10.10 -23.56
CA TRP A 234 10.39 9.46 -23.13
C TRP A 234 10.14 8.35 -22.10
N PHE A 235 9.22 8.52 -21.15
CA PHE A 235 8.88 7.48 -20.18
C PHE A 235 8.31 6.22 -20.82
N LEU A 236 7.45 6.39 -21.82
CA LEU A 236 6.82 5.28 -22.54
C LEU A 236 7.81 4.52 -23.44
N HIS A 237 8.86 5.18 -23.91
CA HIS A 237 9.88 4.56 -24.75
C HIS A 237 11.10 4.02 -23.97
N PHE A 238 11.51 4.71 -22.90
CA PHE A 238 12.78 4.47 -22.22
C PHE A 238 12.70 4.50 -20.68
N GLY A 239 11.69 5.15 -20.10
CA GLY A 239 11.55 5.33 -18.64
C GLY A 239 10.93 4.15 -17.89
N GLY A 240 10.57 3.06 -18.58
CA GLY A 240 10.10 1.84 -17.95
C GLY A 240 8.63 1.86 -17.51
N MET A 241 7.82 2.73 -18.10
CA MET A 241 6.37 2.74 -17.94
C MET A 241 5.71 2.32 -19.26
N GLN A 242 4.64 1.54 -19.19
CA GLN A 242 3.93 1.06 -20.38
C GLN A 242 2.56 1.72 -20.55
N SER A 243 1.96 2.18 -19.46
CA SER A 243 0.65 2.83 -19.43
C SER A 243 0.74 4.30 -19.85
N ALA A 244 0.24 4.64 -21.04
CA ALA A 244 0.15 6.04 -21.49
C ALA A 244 -0.68 6.91 -20.52
N GLN A 245 -1.77 6.35 -20.00
CA GLN A 245 -2.59 7.05 -19.02
C GLN A 245 -1.92 7.14 -17.64
N GLY A 246 -1.06 6.17 -17.30
CA GLY A 246 -0.11 6.24 -16.19
C GLY A 246 0.84 7.41 -16.34
N ALA A 247 1.50 7.49 -17.50
CA ALA A 247 2.53 8.49 -17.75
C ALA A 247 1.96 9.91 -17.70
N ALA A 248 0.75 10.11 -18.23
CA ALA A 248 0.05 11.39 -18.15
C ALA A 248 -0.24 11.88 -16.72
N VAL A 249 -0.31 10.99 -15.73
CA VAL A 249 -0.53 11.35 -14.32
C VAL A 249 0.80 11.41 -13.56
N SER A 250 1.62 10.38 -13.70
CA SER A 250 2.78 10.14 -12.85
C SER A 250 4.03 10.90 -13.28
N VAL A 251 4.16 11.32 -14.55
CA VAL A 251 5.37 12.00 -15.06
C VAL A 251 5.43 13.51 -14.77
N PRO A 252 4.36 14.31 -14.98
CA PRO A 252 4.39 15.74 -14.72
C PRO A 252 4.96 16.16 -13.35
N PRO A 253 4.59 15.52 -12.21
CA PRO A 253 5.10 15.90 -10.89
C PRO A 253 6.60 15.60 -10.71
N LEU A 254 7.18 14.74 -11.54
CA LEU A 254 8.62 14.42 -11.53
C LEU A 254 9.47 15.52 -12.19
N LEU A 255 8.83 16.54 -12.75
CA LEU A 255 9.50 17.63 -13.44
C LEU A 255 9.30 18.96 -12.71
N LYS A 256 10.27 19.86 -12.90
CA LYS A 256 10.20 21.28 -12.50
C LYS A 256 10.60 22.15 -13.68
N GLN A 257 9.83 23.20 -13.94
CA GLN A 257 10.17 24.15 -14.97
C GLN A 257 11.25 25.11 -14.47
N ASN A 258 12.29 25.33 -15.27
CA ASN A 258 13.25 26.40 -15.03
C ASN A 258 12.61 27.73 -15.46
N PRO A 259 12.43 28.71 -14.54
CA PRO A 259 11.74 29.95 -14.86
C PRO A 259 12.52 30.84 -15.84
N THR A 260 13.83 30.65 -15.98
CA THR A 260 14.70 31.44 -16.85
C THR A 260 14.72 30.90 -18.27
N THR A 261 14.82 29.57 -18.44
CA THR A 261 14.94 28.94 -19.76
C THR A 261 13.59 28.42 -20.30
N GLY A 262 12.58 28.27 -19.44
CA GLY A 262 11.30 27.64 -19.76
C GLY A 262 11.36 26.12 -19.91
N GLN A 263 12.55 25.51 -19.82
CA GLN A 263 12.78 24.08 -19.98
C GLN A 263 12.37 23.30 -18.73
N TRP A 264 11.94 22.06 -18.92
CA TRP A 264 11.56 21.16 -17.84
C TRP A 264 12.74 20.29 -17.45
N HIS A 265 13.09 20.27 -16.17
CA HIS A 265 14.15 19.44 -15.62
C HIS A 265 13.57 18.41 -14.67
N TRP A 266 14.30 17.33 -14.44
CA TRP A 266 14.00 16.41 -13.36
C TRP A 266 13.97 17.15 -12.03
N ARG A 267 12.88 16.93 -11.31
CA ARG A 267 12.69 17.52 -10.00
C ARG A 267 13.74 17.00 -9.03
N THR A 268 13.90 15.68 -9.02
CA THR A 268 14.80 14.91 -8.19
C THR A 268 16.01 14.46 -8.98
N ASP A 269 17.20 14.82 -8.52
CA ASP A 269 18.44 14.36 -9.13
C ASP A 269 18.86 12.99 -8.58
N LEU A 270 18.54 11.93 -9.32
CA LEU A 270 18.90 10.56 -8.96
C LEU A 270 20.42 10.31 -8.96
N HIS A 271 21.22 11.06 -9.74
CA HIS A 271 22.67 10.83 -9.78
C HIS A 271 23.31 11.14 -8.43
N LYS A 272 22.82 12.16 -7.73
CA LYS A 272 23.30 12.54 -6.40
C LYS A 272 23.05 11.48 -5.33
N MET A 273 22.14 10.55 -5.58
CA MET A 273 21.79 9.48 -4.66
C MET A 273 22.62 8.20 -4.88
N GLU A 274 23.44 8.13 -5.95
CA GLU A 274 24.17 6.91 -6.33
C GLU A 274 25.01 6.33 -5.18
N ALA A 275 25.62 7.20 -4.37
CA ALA A 275 26.47 6.81 -3.25
C ALA A 275 25.72 6.04 -2.15
N VAL A 276 24.40 6.24 -2.00
CA VAL A 276 23.60 5.65 -0.90
C VAL A 276 22.77 4.44 -1.35
N TRP A 277 22.64 4.19 -2.66
CA TRP A 277 21.83 3.10 -3.20
C TRP A 277 22.18 1.71 -2.67
N GLY A 278 23.49 1.43 -2.51
CA GLY A 278 23.96 0.15 -1.98
C GLY A 278 23.47 -0.14 -0.56
N GLY A 279 23.17 0.91 0.21
CA GLY A 279 22.63 0.80 1.57
C GLY A 279 21.13 0.57 1.62
N TRP A 280 20.37 0.88 0.56
CA TRP A 280 18.91 0.88 0.62
C TRP A 280 18.31 -0.51 0.79
N PHE A 281 18.76 -1.48 -0.01
CA PHE A 281 18.15 -2.81 -0.05
C PHE A 281 18.82 -3.83 0.86
N LYS A 282 19.96 -3.50 1.45
CA LYS A 282 20.69 -4.42 2.34
C LYS A 282 19.86 -4.80 3.56
N GLY A 283 19.66 -6.10 3.76
CA GLY A 283 18.88 -6.67 4.86
C GLY A 283 17.37 -6.45 4.74
N LEU A 284 16.87 -6.10 3.55
CA LEU A 284 15.45 -5.84 3.30
C LEU A 284 14.62 -7.11 3.53
N ASP A 285 15.05 -8.24 2.99
CA ASP A 285 14.24 -9.46 3.01
C ASP A 285 14.05 -9.97 4.46
N ASP A 286 15.12 -9.96 5.25
CA ASP A 286 15.07 -10.32 6.67
C ASP A 286 14.20 -9.33 7.47
N ALA A 287 14.33 -8.03 7.18
CA ALA A 287 13.50 -7.00 7.80
C ALA A 287 12.01 -7.26 7.52
N PHE A 288 11.64 -7.47 6.24
CA PHE A 288 10.27 -7.78 5.83
C PHE A 288 9.72 -9.04 6.50
N VAL A 289 10.48 -10.15 6.44
CA VAL A 289 10.05 -11.44 7.00
C VAL A 289 9.83 -11.35 8.51
N SER A 290 10.63 -10.55 9.21
CA SER A 290 10.56 -10.40 10.67
C SER A 290 9.37 -9.60 11.19
N LEU A 291 8.66 -8.85 10.34
CA LEU A 291 7.56 -8.00 10.81
C LEU A 291 6.40 -8.85 11.34
N PRO A 292 5.80 -8.49 12.48
CA PRO A 292 4.74 -9.29 13.11
C PRO A 292 3.35 -9.08 12.46
N CYS A 293 3.22 -8.13 11.53
CA CYS A 293 1.94 -7.80 10.88
C CYS A 293 1.62 -8.73 9.69
N ALA A 294 0.40 -8.64 9.18
CA ALA A 294 0.02 -9.29 7.94
C ALA A 294 0.87 -8.73 6.78
N LYS A 295 1.37 -9.61 5.91
CA LYS A 295 2.29 -9.23 4.85
C LYS A 295 1.85 -9.75 3.50
N MET A 296 2.05 -8.94 2.46
CA MET A 296 1.94 -9.35 1.06
C MET A 296 3.15 -8.85 0.30
N LEU A 297 3.73 -9.71 -0.55
CA LEU A 297 4.75 -9.35 -1.52
C LEU A 297 4.14 -9.48 -2.91
N CYS A 298 4.15 -8.38 -3.66
CA CYS A 298 3.71 -8.33 -5.05
C CYS A 298 4.93 -8.12 -5.95
N THR A 299 5.19 -9.01 -6.90
CA THR A 299 6.24 -8.80 -7.91
C THR A 299 5.62 -8.56 -9.28
N ALA A 300 6.25 -7.71 -10.09
CA ALA A 300 5.85 -7.51 -11.47
C ALA A 300 5.88 -8.83 -12.25
N ASN A 301 7.04 -9.48 -12.21
CA ASN A 301 7.32 -10.73 -12.89
C ASN A 301 7.43 -11.89 -11.90
N ALA A 302 7.37 -13.12 -12.40
CA ALA A 302 7.71 -14.32 -11.65
C ALA A 302 9.23 -14.37 -11.41
N GLU A 303 9.71 -13.51 -10.52
CA GLU A 303 11.11 -13.44 -10.14
C GLU A 303 11.50 -14.58 -9.21
N ARG A 304 12.79 -14.91 -9.19
CA ARG A 304 13.32 -15.79 -8.16
C ARG A 304 13.33 -15.01 -6.85
N LEU A 305 12.51 -15.46 -5.91
CA LEU A 305 12.64 -15.04 -4.52
C LEU A 305 14.02 -15.45 -4.01
N ASP A 306 14.65 -14.58 -3.23
CA ASP A 306 15.87 -14.93 -2.52
C ASP A 306 15.61 -16.03 -1.49
N LYS A 307 16.70 -16.58 -0.94
CA LYS A 307 16.62 -17.70 0.01
C LYS A 307 15.74 -17.38 1.22
N ALA A 308 15.86 -16.17 1.80
CA ALA A 308 15.09 -15.76 2.97
C ALA A 308 13.58 -15.70 2.66
N LEU A 309 13.20 -15.03 1.56
CA LEU A 309 11.82 -14.95 1.10
C LEU A 309 11.26 -16.30 0.68
N THR A 310 12.05 -17.15 0.03
CA THR A 310 11.64 -18.51 -0.36
C THR A 310 11.29 -19.34 0.87
N VAL A 311 12.17 -19.37 1.88
CA VAL A 311 11.93 -20.10 3.12
C VAL A 311 10.70 -19.54 3.85
N ALA A 312 10.61 -18.22 3.96
CA ALA A 312 9.48 -17.57 4.63
C ALA A 312 8.15 -17.82 3.89
N GLN A 313 8.17 -17.87 2.57
CA GLN A 313 6.99 -18.16 1.76
C GLN A 313 6.54 -19.61 1.92
N MET A 314 7.49 -20.56 1.92
CA MET A 314 7.20 -21.97 2.21
C MET A 314 6.65 -22.17 3.64
N GLN A 315 7.01 -21.29 4.58
CA GLN A 315 6.47 -21.26 5.94
C GLN A 315 5.13 -20.52 6.06
N GLY A 316 4.60 -19.95 4.96
CA GLY A 316 3.35 -19.20 4.96
C GLY A 316 3.39 -17.87 5.71
N LYS A 317 4.58 -17.25 5.84
CA LYS A 317 4.77 -16.00 6.62
C LYS A 317 4.22 -14.76 5.93
N PHE A 318 3.97 -14.82 4.63
CA PHE A 318 3.37 -13.73 3.85
C PHE A 318 2.55 -14.30 2.68
N GLN A 319 1.73 -13.46 2.07
CA GLN A 319 1.04 -13.75 0.82
C GLN A 319 1.93 -13.34 -0.35
N PHE A 320 2.20 -14.23 -1.30
CA PHE A 320 2.96 -13.91 -2.50
C PHE A 320 2.03 -13.82 -3.71
N GLU A 321 2.12 -12.72 -4.44
CA GLU A 321 1.30 -12.45 -5.62
C GLU A 321 2.19 -12.00 -6.78
N VAL A 322 1.98 -12.58 -7.95
CA VAL A 322 2.60 -12.10 -9.19
C VAL A 322 1.53 -11.29 -9.92
N ILE A 323 1.83 -10.02 -10.22
CA ILE A 323 0.86 -9.10 -10.82
C ILE A 323 0.65 -9.39 -12.31
N GLY A 324 1.69 -9.82 -13.03
CA GLY A 324 1.56 -10.40 -14.36
C GLY A 324 2.63 -9.93 -15.34
N ASN A 325 2.88 -10.78 -16.36
CA ASN A 325 3.89 -10.52 -17.38
C ASN A 325 3.49 -9.30 -18.23
N GLY A 326 4.36 -8.28 -18.28
CA GLY A 326 4.15 -7.10 -19.10
C GLY A 326 3.87 -5.81 -18.33
N CYS A 327 4.17 -5.73 -17.04
CA CYS A 327 4.35 -4.42 -16.39
C CYS A 327 5.83 -4.03 -16.36
N GLY A 328 6.11 -2.74 -16.55
CA GLY A 328 7.41 -2.18 -16.25
C GLY A 328 7.59 -1.98 -14.74
N HIS A 329 8.53 -1.13 -14.35
CA HIS A 329 8.80 -0.86 -12.92
C HIS A 329 7.63 -0.13 -12.23
N TYR A 330 6.81 0.59 -13.01
CA TYR A 330 5.67 1.37 -12.52
C TYR A 330 4.42 0.49 -12.40
N VAL A 331 4.49 -0.58 -11.61
CA VAL A 331 3.42 -1.60 -11.47
C VAL A 331 2.05 -1.00 -11.10
N MET A 332 2.05 0.05 -10.27
CA MET A 332 0.85 0.78 -9.87
C MET A 332 0.14 1.49 -11.03
N ASP A 333 0.88 1.89 -12.06
CA ASP A 333 0.37 2.57 -13.26
C ASP A 333 0.11 1.59 -14.41
N ASP A 334 0.97 0.59 -14.55
CA ASP A 334 0.94 -0.40 -15.64
C ASP A 334 -0.11 -1.50 -15.39
N ALA A 335 -0.33 -1.88 -14.12
CA ALA A 335 -1.25 -2.95 -13.73
C ALA A 335 -2.23 -2.50 -12.63
N THR A 336 -2.69 -1.24 -12.71
CA THR A 336 -3.52 -0.57 -11.70
C THR A 336 -4.70 -1.42 -11.22
N ALA A 337 -5.52 -1.96 -12.12
CA ALA A 337 -6.72 -2.72 -11.77
C ALA A 337 -6.38 -4.03 -11.02
N THR A 338 -5.36 -4.75 -11.50
CA THR A 338 -4.90 -5.99 -10.86
C THR A 338 -4.35 -5.71 -9.46
N LEU A 339 -3.49 -4.70 -9.32
CA LEU A 339 -2.94 -4.32 -8.02
C LEU A 339 -4.05 -3.86 -7.07
N ALA A 340 -5.00 -3.03 -7.53
CA ALA A 340 -6.14 -2.57 -6.74
C ALA A 340 -6.98 -3.75 -6.21
N ALA A 341 -7.27 -4.75 -7.04
CA ALA A 341 -8.01 -5.94 -6.62
C ALA A 341 -7.27 -6.72 -5.51
N LYS A 342 -5.95 -6.90 -5.64
CA LYS A 342 -5.13 -7.59 -4.63
C LYS A 342 -5.07 -6.81 -3.32
N VAL A 343 -4.84 -5.50 -3.39
CA VAL A 343 -4.83 -4.58 -2.24
C VAL A 343 -6.17 -4.63 -1.51
N ARG A 344 -7.28 -4.49 -2.25
CA ARG A 344 -8.63 -4.50 -1.69
C ARG A 344 -8.93 -5.80 -0.94
N ARG A 345 -8.65 -6.95 -1.56
CA ARG A 345 -8.81 -8.26 -0.94
C ARG A 345 -7.93 -8.44 0.29
N PHE A 346 -6.68 -7.97 0.24
CA PHE A 346 -5.77 -8.04 1.36
C PHE A 346 -6.27 -7.21 2.56
N VAL A 347 -6.65 -5.94 2.34
CA VAL A 347 -7.17 -5.06 3.38
C VAL A 347 -8.46 -5.62 3.96
N LYS A 348 -9.44 -5.96 3.12
CA LYS A 348 -10.73 -6.53 3.53
C LYS A 348 -10.58 -7.77 4.40
N ARG A 349 -9.74 -8.73 3.96
CA ARG A 349 -9.50 -9.96 4.71
C ARG A 349 -8.94 -9.68 6.12
N ASN A 350 -7.98 -8.77 6.23
CA ASN A 350 -7.33 -8.47 7.50
C ASN A 350 -8.23 -7.64 8.43
N GLU A 351 -9.03 -6.72 7.88
CA GLU A 351 -10.02 -5.97 8.65
C GLU A 351 -11.09 -6.90 9.24
N LEU A 352 -11.66 -7.80 8.42
CA LEU A 352 -12.65 -8.77 8.87
C LEU A 352 -12.06 -9.72 9.93
N LEU A 353 -10.82 -10.16 9.75
CA LEU A 353 -10.14 -11.00 10.73
C LEU A 353 -9.96 -10.25 12.07
N ALA A 354 -9.52 -8.99 12.04
CA ALA A 354 -9.36 -8.17 13.23
C ALA A 354 -10.70 -7.91 13.95
N GLN A 355 -11.78 -7.69 13.20
CA GLN A 355 -13.13 -7.56 13.75
C GLN A 355 -13.58 -8.86 14.44
N LYS A 356 -13.42 -10.01 13.77
CA LYS A 356 -13.77 -11.34 14.34
C LYS A 356 -13.00 -11.64 15.62
N LEU A 357 -11.68 -11.36 15.65
CA LEU A 357 -10.86 -11.56 16.84
C LEU A 357 -11.29 -10.65 18.00
N ARG A 358 -11.67 -9.40 17.71
CA ARG A 358 -12.21 -8.48 18.73
C ARG A 358 -13.53 -9.01 19.29
N TYR A 359 -14.45 -9.43 18.43
CA TYR A 359 -15.74 -10.00 18.85
C TYR A 359 -15.55 -11.24 19.72
N LEU A 360 -14.72 -12.20 19.30
CA LEU A 360 -14.44 -13.41 20.06
C LEU A 360 -13.86 -13.08 21.45
N ASN A 361 -12.91 -12.14 21.53
CA ASN A 361 -12.32 -11.71 22.81
C ASN A 361 -13.32 -10.98 23.74
N MET A 362 -14.37 -10.36 23.20
CA MET A 362 -15.45 -9.76 24.00
C MET A 362 -16.43 -10.81 24.53
N THR A 363 -16.66 -11.89 23.76
CA THR A 363 -17.61 -12.96 24.11
C THR A 363 -17.04 -14.02 25.05
N VAL A 364 -15.72 -14.12 25.24
CA VAL A 364 -15.11 -15.02 26.22
C VAL A 364 -15.07 -14.33 27.60
N PRO A 365 -15.82 -14.82 28.62
CA PRO A 365 -15.76 -14.25 29.96
C PRO A 365 -14.33 -14.35 30.51
N LYS A 366 -13.78 -13.23 31.00
CA LYS A 366 -12.44 -13.19 31.63
C LYS A 366 -12.30 -14.18 32.80
N ASP A 367 -13.41 -14.60 33.39
CA ASP A 367 -13.46 -15.51 34.54
C ASP A 367 -13.11 -16.97 34.18
N TYR A 368 -13.09 -17.34 32.89
CA TYR A 368 -12.70 -18.68 32.46
C TYR A 368 -11.19 -18.96 32.54
N LEU A 369 -10.36 -17.93 32.73
CA LEU A 369 -8.89 -18.06 32.84
C LEU A 369 -8.37 -18.09 34.29
N SER A 370 -9.26 -18.04 35.29
CA SER A 370 -8.88 -17.93 36.72
C SER A 370 -8.97 -19.24 37.52
N THR A 371 -9.39 -20.38 36.95
CA THR A 371 -9.71 -21.58 37.75
C THR A 371 -8.59 -22.63 37.87
N THR A 372 -7.36 -22.33 37.46
CA THR A 372 -6.25 -23.30 37.58
C THR A 372 -5.13 -22.81 38.49
N THR A 373 -5.41 -22.41 39.74
CA THR A 373 -4.39 -22.44 40.81
C THR A 373 -5.06 -22.51 42.18
N THR A 374 -5.18 -23.71 42.74
CA THR A 374 -4.83 -24.06 44.15
C THR A 374 -5.33 -25.47 44.45
N ALA A 375 -4.47 -26.47 44.24
CA ALA A 375 -4.59 -27.74 44.96
C ALA A 375 -3.24 -27.96 45.66
N LYS A 376 -3.18 -27.56 46.93
CA LYS A 376 -2.08 -27.89 47.84
C LYS A 376 -2.24 -29.37 48.22
N PRO A 377 -1.21 -30.22 48.10
CA PRO A 377 -1.33 -31.62 48.50
C PRO A 377 -1.44 -31.71 50.04
N PRO A 378 -2.25 -32.65 50.57
CA PRO A 378 -2.33 -32.88 52.01
C PRO A 378 -1.05 -33.55 52.53
N ASN A 379 -0.74 -33.22 53.79
CA ASN A 379 0.49 -33.55 54.54
C ASN A 379 0.96 -35.00 54.47
#